data_AF-A0A502BYA6-F1
#
_entry.id   AF-A0A502BYA6-F1
#
_cell.length_a   1.000
_cell.length_b   1.000
_cell.length_c   1.000
_cell.angle_alpha   90.00
_cell.angle_beta   90.00
_cell.angle_gamma   90.00
#
_symmetry.space_group_name_H-M   'P 1'
#
loop_
_entity.id
_entity.type
_entity.pdbx_description
1 polymer ?
#
loop_
_entity_poly.entity_id
_entity_poly.type
_entity_poly.pdbx_seq_one_letter_code
_entity_poly.pdbx_strand_id
1 'polypeptide(L)' 'MLCTDCQSGYHAPYDRFERLAANPEAPSYLMRCRQCGALWNESSGMPELLTRTHARWLYPEARI' A
#
# COMPACT_ATOMS: atom_id res chain seq x y z
N MET A 1 4.60 -10.95 -2.81
CA MET A 1 5.70 -9.96 -2.71
C MET A 1 5.87 -9.61 -1.23
N LEU A 2 7.11 -9.51 -0.71
CA LEU A 2 7.38 -9.19 0.71
C LEU A 2 7.91 -7.75 0.82
N CYS A 3 7.60 -7.07 1.92
CA CYS A 3 8.28 -5.83 2.27
C CYS A 3 9.77 -6.12 2.50
N THR A 4 10.66 -5.35 1.89
CA THR A 4 12.11 -5.53 2.00
C THR A 4 12.61 -5.36 3.44
N ASP A 5 12.02 -4.44 4.20
CA ASP A 5 12.47 -4.14 5.57
C ASP A 5 11.84 -5.09 6.60
N CYS A 6 10.55 -5.40 6.45
CA CYS A 6 9.82 -6.21 7.42
C CYS A 6 9.80 -7.71 7.08
N GLN A 7 10.32 -8.09 5.91
CA GLN A 7 10.21 -9.43 5.30
C GLN A 7 8.81 -10.06 5.37
N SER A 8 7.79 -9.19 5.39
CA SER A 8 6.39 -9.59 5.61
C SER A 8 5.58 -9.26 4.36
N GLY A 9 4.76 -10.21 3.92
CA GLY A 9 3.80 -9.99 2.83
C GLY A 9 2.57 -9.25 3.32
N TYR A 10 1.79 -8.71 2.40
CA TYR A 10 0.51 -8.04 2.71
C TYR A 10 -0.47 -8.92 3.49
N HIS A 11 -0.40 -10.26 3.37
CA HIS A 11 -1.20 -11.21 4.16
C HIS A 11 -0.73 -11.39 5.62
N ALA A 12 0.26 -10.62 6.08
CA ALA A 12 0.49 -10.45 7.51
C ALA A 12 -0.79 -9.90 8.19
N PRO A 13 -1.04 -10.15 9.49
CA PRO A 13 -2.29 -9.77 10.15
C PRO A 13 -2.70 -8.33 9.81
N TYR A 14 -3.98 -8.12 9.50
CA TYR A 14 -4.55 -6.86 8.99
C TYR A 14 -4.11 -5.61 9.79
N ASP A 15 -3.78 -5.75 11.08
CA ASP A 15 -3.31 -4.67 11.95
C ASP A 15 -1.95 -4.05 11.57
N ARG A 16 -1.17 -4.66 10.67
CA ARG A 16 0.14 -4.12 10.26
C ARG A 16 0.07 -3.00 9.22
N PHE A 17 -1.06 -2.87 8.52
CA PHE A 17 -1.22 -1.91 7.45
C PHE A 17 -2.30 -0.89 7.78
N GLU A 18 -2.00 0.37 7.51
CA GLU A 18 -2.95 1.46 7.57
C GLU A 18 -3.43 1.78 6.16
N ARG A 19 -4.74 1.83 5.93
CA ARG A 19 -5.31 2.31 4.68
C ARG A 19 -5.27 3.83 4.65
N LEU A 20 -4.60 4.40 3.65
CA LEU A 20 -4.46 5.85 3.49
C LEU A 20 -5.45 6.43 2.48
N ALA A 21 -5.77 5.69 1.42
CA ALA A 21 -6.68 6.17 0.38
C ALA A 21 -7.31 5.00 -0.40
N ALA A 22 -8.39 5.29 -1.13
CA ALA A 22 -8.92 4.44 -2.18
C ALA A 22 -8.65 5.09 -3.54
N ASN A 23 -8.46 4.26 -4.56
CA ASN A 23 -8.34 4.73 -5.93
C ASN A 23 -9.74 5.00 -6.49
N PRO A 24 -10.05 6.20 -6.99
CA PRO A 24 -11.36 6.49 -7.58
C PRO A 24 -11.59 5.80 -8.94
N GLU A 25 -10.51 5.42 -9.64
CA GLU A 25 -10.57 4.86 -11.00
C GLU A 25 -10.49 3.33 -11.04
N ALA A 26 -10.04 2.69 -9.95
CA ALA A 26 -9.87 1.25 -9.88
C ALA A 26 -10.21 0.71 -8.47
N PRO A 27 -10.60 -0.57 -8.33
CA PRO A 27 -10.87 -1.19 -7.03
C PRO A 27 -9.55 -1.52 -6.32
N SER A 28 -8.80 -0.48 -5.92
CA SER A 28 -7.53 -0.59 -5.23
C SER A 28 -7.40 0.41 -4.07
N TYR A 29 -6.56 0.06 -3.10
CA TYR A 29 -6.33 0.83 -1.89
C TYR A 29 -4.84 1.11 -1.70
N LEU A 30 -4.53 2.32 -1.25
CA LEU A 30 -3.20 2.66 -0.80
C LEU A 30 -3.04 2.23 0.65
N MET A 31 -2.13 1.30 0.89
CA MET A 31 -1.84 0.74 2.19
C MET A 31 -0.43 1.16 2.61
N ARG A 32 -0.23 1.51 3.87
CA ARG A 32 1.07 1.86 4.44
C ARG A 32 1.42 0.89 5.56
N CYS A 33 2.63 0.34 5.52
CA CYS A 33 3.16 -0.46 6.61
C CYS A 33 3.38 0.43 7.85
N ARG A 34 2.80 0.07 9.00
CA ARG A 34 2.98 0.82 10.25
C ARG A 34 4.40 0.70 10.84
N GLN A 35 5.17 -0.32 10.44
CA GLN A 35 6.53 -0.55 10.96
C GLN A 35 7.61 0.19 10.18
N CYS A 36 7.65 0.04 8.85
CA CYS A 36 8.71 0.63 8.00
C CYS A 36 8.22 1.79 7.12
N GLY A 37 6.91 2.06 7.05
CA GLY A 37 6.36 3.11 6.19
C GLY A 37 6.26 2.76 4.71
N ALA A 38 6.59 1.52 4.31
CA ALA A 38 6.45 1.08 2.93
C ALA A 38 5.01 1.25 2.40
N LEU A 39 4.88 1.71 1.17
CA LEU A 39 3.61 1.94 0.49
C LEU A 39 3.27 0.76 -0.41
N TRP A 40 2.00 0.39 -0.42
CA TRP A 40 1.46 -0.75 -1.14
C TRP A 40 0.20 -0.36 -1.89
N ASN A 41 0.12 -0.77 -3.14
CA ASN A 41 -1.11 -0.82 -3.90
C ASN A 41 -1.77 -2.16 -3.61
N GLU A 42 -2.84 -2.19 -2.82
CA GLU A 42 -3.65 -3.38 -2.74
C GLU A 42 -4.76 -3.35 -3.78
N SER A 43 -4.74 -4.30 -4.71
CA SER A 43 -5.81 -4.56 -5.65
C SER A 43 -6.33 -5.98 -5.46
N SER A 44 -7.54 -6.26 -5.96
CA SER A 44 -8.14 -7.60 -5.92
C SER A 44 -7.30 -8.61 -6.72
N GLY A 45 -6.34 -9.25 -6.07
CA GLY A 45 -5.58 -10.38 -6.61
C GLY A 45 -4.07 -10.29 -6.40
N MET A 46 -3.46 -9.09 -6.42
CA MET A 46 -2.03 -8.94 -6.17
C MET A 46 -1.69 -7.59 -5.52
N PRO A 47 -1.08 -7.60 -4.32
CA PRO A 47 -0.52 -6.41 -3.71
C PRO A 47 0.86 -6.09 -4.30
N GLU A 48 1.08 -4.84 -4.65
CA GLU A 48 2.32 -4.34 -5.26
C GLU A 48 2.98 -3.28 -4.39
N LEU A 49 4.30 -3.31 -4.30
CA LEU A 49 5.06 -2.27 -3.59
C LEU A 49 5.12 -1.00 -4.44
N LEU A 50 4.84 0.16 -3.85
CA LEU A 50 4.88 1.44 -4.53
C LEU A 50 6.05 2.31 -4.07
N THR A 51 6.64 3.03 -5.02
CA THR A 51 7.44 4.22 -4.71
C THR A 51 6.51 5.38 -4.33
N ARG A 52 7.04 6.39 -3.63
CA ARG A 52 6.26 7.57 -3.25
C ARG A 52 5.73 8.34 -4.47
N THR A 53 6.49 8.39 -5.55
CA THR A 53 6.07 9.04 -6.81
C THR A 53 4.89 8.31 -7.46
N HIS A 54 4.94 6.97 -7.57
CA HIS A 54 3.81 6.20 -8.09
C HIS A 54 2.58 6.29 -7.18
N ALA A 55 2.76 6.27 -5.86
CA ALA A 55 1.65 6.41 -4.93
C ALA A 55 0.94 7.77 -5.07
N ARG A 56 1.67 8.87 -5.27
CA ARG A 56 1.07 10.18 -5.54
C ARG A 56 0.32 10.25 -6.86
N TRP A 57 0.77 9.52 -7.87
CA TRP A 57 0.10 9.48 -9.17
C TRP A 57 -1.21 8.69 -9.11
N LEU A 58 -1.21 7.51 -8.47
CA LEU A 58 -2.39 6.66 -8.34
C LEU A 58 -3.40 7.16 -7.29
N TYR A 59 -2.91 7.87 -6.26
CA TYR A 59 -3.70 8.30 -5.11
C TYR A 59 -3.42 9.78 -4.79
N PRO A 60 -3.84 10.72 -5.65
CA PRO A 60 -3.50 12.15 -5.51
C PRO A 60 -4.04 12.79 -4.23
N GLU A 61 -5.17 12.28 -3.72
CA GLU A 61 -5.80 12.74 -2.47
C GLU A 61 -5.15 12.16 -1.21
N ALA A 62 -4.23 11.19 -1.34
CA ALA A 62 -3.57 10.57 -0.20
C ALA A 62 -2.52 11.50 0.42
N ARG A 63 -2.59 11.69 1.74
CA ARG A 63 -1.55 12.41 2.50
C ARG A 63 -0.38 11.48 2.84
N ILE A 64 0.63 11.43 1.95
CA ILE A 64 1.82 10.56 2.02
C ILE A 64 3.18 11.28 1.94
#